data_AF-A0A4R6UYL1-F1
#
_entry.id   AF-A0A4R6UYL1-F1
#
_cell.length_a   1.000
_cell.length_b   1.000
_cell.length_c   1.000
_cell.angle_alpha   90.00
_cell.angle_beta   90.00
_cell.angle_gamma   90.00
#
_symmetry.space_group_name_H-M   'P 1'
#
loop_
_entity.id
_entity.type
_entity.pdbx_description
1 polymer ?
#
loop_
_entity_poly.entity_id
_entity_poly.type
_entity_poly.pdbx_seq_one_letter_code
_entity_poly.pdbx_strand_id
1 'polypeptide(L)'
;MPSPQLTSSDQDFIWQVVLRAAERRGGHAELFSTPLEFEDDGQRIRFHWPDWMQEIRTYVCAKYGEKDAQSLLLEIFTDVMSKEKFDARHSWAIDLETSVLQRVSGTSPH
;
A
#
# COMPACT_ATOMS: atom_id res chain seq x y z
N MET A 1 7.95 24.29 -1.07
CA MET A 1 8.90 23.18 -1.36
C MET A 1 8.12 22.12 -2.12
N PRO A 2 8.72 21.45 -3.12
CA PRO A 2 8.04 20.33 -3.77
C PRO A 2 7.78 19.23 -2.75
N SER A 3 6.61 18.58 -2.83
CA SER A 3 6.29 17.42 -2.00
C SER A 3 7.32 16.32 -2.24
N PRO A 4 7.80 15.62 -1.19
CA PRO A 4 8.70 14.49 -1.38
C PRO A 4 8.02 13.42 -2.23
N GLN A 5 8.77 12.80 -3.14
CA GLN A 5 8.26 11.72 -3.99
C GLN A 5 8.64 10.35 -3.42
N LEU A 6 7.71 9.39 -3.51
CA LEU A 6 7.95 8.01 -3.15
C LEU A 6 8.97 7.38 -4.11
N THR A 7 9.99 6.70 -3.59
CA THR A 7 10.90 5.91 -4.42
C THR A 7 10.25 4.58 -4.80
N SER A 8 10.82 3.86 -5.77
CA SER A 8 10.34 2.52 -6.14
C SER A 8 10.29 1.56 -4.95
N SER A 9 11.30 1.61 -4.06
CA SER A 9 11.31 0.77 -2.86
C SER A 9 10.21 1.12 -1.85
N ASP A 10 9.83 2.40 -1.76
CA ASP A 10 8.69 2.82 -0.94
C ASP A 10 7.40 2.25 -1.50
N GLN A 11 7.20 2.38 -2.81
CA GLN A 11 6.04 1.84 -3.51
C GLN A 11 5.96 0.32 -3.35
N ASP A 12 7.08 -0.39 -3.47
CA ASP A 12 7.14 -1.83 -3.27
C ASP A 12 6.69 -2.23 -1.86
N PHE A 13 7.21 -1.57 -0.83
CA PHE A 13 6.80 -1.80 0.56
C PHE A 13 5.31 -1.53 0.76
N ILE A 14 4.82 -0.39 0.29
CA ILE A 14 3.40 0.00 0.39
C ILE A 14 2.50 -1.06 -0.24
N TRP A 15 2.80 -1.49 -1.46
CA TRP A 15 2.02 -2.50 -2.16
C TRP A 15 2.06 -3.87 -1.46
N GLN A 16 3.18 -4.26 -0.86
CA GLN A 16 3.25 -5.48 -0.04
C GLN A 16 2.34 -5.42 1.18
N VAL A 17 2.24 -4.27 1.85
CA VAL A 17 1.31 -4.10 2.97
C VAL A 17 -0.14 -4.19 2.49
N VAL A 18 -0.47 -3.51 1.39
CA VAL A 18 -1.83 -3.49 0.81
C VAL A 18 -2.28 -4.88 0.37
N LEU A 19 -1.45 -5.61 -0.36
CA LEU A 19 -1.78 -6.96 -0.83
C LEU A 19 -2.03 -7.92 0.35
N ARG A 20 -1.14 -7.93 1.35
CA ARG A 20 -1.33 -8.72 2.57
C ARG A 20 -2.60 -8.33 3.34
N ALA A 21 -2.93 -7.04 3.38
CA ALA A 21 -4.15 -6.57 4.03
C ALA A 21 -5.41 -6.99 3.27
N ALA A 22 -5.39 -6.91 1.93
CA ALA A 22 -6.48 -7.35 1.07
C ALA A 22 -6.72 -8.86 1.23
N GLU A 23 -5.67 -9.68 1.18
CA GLU A 23 -5.77 -11.13 1.40
C GLU A 23 -6.42 -11.47 2.75
N ARG A 24 -6.01 -10.78 3.82
CA ARG A 24 -6.56 -11.01 5.17
C ARG A 24 -8.02 -10.57 5.33
N ARG A 25 -8.48 -9.57 4.57
CA ARG A 25 -9.84 -9.03 4.67
C ARG A 25 -10.84 -9.63 3.67
N GLY A 26 -10.39 -10.48 2.74
CA GLY A 26 -11.26 -11.10 1.74
C GLY A 26 -11.23 -10.43 0.36
N GLY A 27 -10.24 -9.56 0.12
CA GLY A 27 -9.96 -8.95 -1.18
C GLY A 27 -9.98 -7.42 -1.16
N HIS A 28 -9.72 -6.82 -2.32
CA HIS A 28 -9.68 -5.36 -2.51
C HIS A 28 -11.00 -4.68 -2.13
N ALA A 29 -12.13 -5.23 -2.58
CA ALA A 29 -13.45 -4.66 -2.29
C ALA A 29 -13.73 -4.61 -0.78
N GLU A 30 -13.39 -5.67 -0.04
CA GLU A 30 -13.58 -5.73 1.41
C GLU A 30 -12.59 -4.83 2.16
N LEU A 31 -11.36 -4.69 1.66
CA LEU A 31 -10.34 -3.81 2.23
C LEU A 31 -10.80 -2.33 2.24
N PHE A 32 -11.53 -1.90 1.21
CA PHE A 32 -12.04 -0.54 1.04
C PHE A 32 -13.56 -0.41 1.24
N SER A 33 -14.19 -1.42 1.83
CA SER A 33 -15.64 -1.43 2.10
C SER A 33 -16.07 -0.34 3.10
N THR A 34 -15.15 0.02 4.01
CA THR A 34 -15.36 1.08 4.99
C THR A 34 -14.75 2.39 4.47
N PRO A 35 -15.51 3.49 4.40
CA PRO A 35 -14.99 4.77 3.95
C PRO A 35 -13.92 5.32 4.92
N LEU A 36 -13.01 6.14 4.38
CA LEU A 36 -12.06 6.87 5.22
C LEU A 36 -12.81 7.93 6.04
N GLU A 37 -12.74 7.79 7.37
CA GLU A 37 -13.34 8.74 8.29
C GLU A 37 -12.38 9.91 8.56
N PHE A 38 -12.95 11.10 8.77
CA PHE A 38 -12.19 12.28 9.16
C PHE A 38 -13.02 13.21 10.05
N GLU A 39 -12.32 13.99 10.85
CA GLU A 39 -12.88 15.08 11.67
C GLU A 39 -12.32 16.41 11.20
N ASP A 40 -13.18 17.41 11.08
CA ASP A 40 -12.80 18.81 10.85
C ASP A 40 -13.21 19.64 12.07
N ASP A 41 -12.22 20.18 12.79
CA ASP A 41 -12.45 21.05 13.95
C ASP A 41 -12.42 22.55 13.61
N GLY A 42 -12.44 22.88 12.31
CA GLY A 42 -12.38 24.25 11.77
C GLY A 42 -10.97 24.83 11.70
N GLN A 43 -9.98 24.19 12.32
CA GLN A 43 -8.56 24.56 12.24
C GLN A 43 -7.72 23.50 11.54
N ARG A 44 -8.13 22.23 11.61
CA ARG A 44 -7.41 21.10 11.01
C ARG A 44 -8.35 19.96 10.65
N ILE A 45 -7.97 19.24 9.60
CA ILE A 45 -8.56 17.95 9.24
C ILE A 45 -7.73 16.84 9.88
N ARG A 46 -8.38 15.93 10.59
CA ARG A 46 -7.79 14.73 11.19
C ARG A 46 -8.40 13.49 10.56
N PHE A 47 -7.59 12.70 9.86
CA PHE A 47 -8.00 11.43 9.26
C PHE A 47 -7.89 10.29 10.27
N HIS A 48 -8.94 9.47 10.34
CA HIS A 48 -8.97 8.21 11.05
C HIS A 48 -8.55 7.09 10.08
N TRP A 49 -7.24 6.86 10.02
CA TRP A 49 -6.66 5.88 9.11
C TRP A 49 -7.07 4.45 9.49
N PRO A 50 -7.46 3.60 8.52
CA PRO A 50 -7.72 2.19 8.77
C PRO A 50 -6.50 1.48 9.37
N ASP A 51 -6.73 0.48 10.22
CA ASP A 51 -5.65 -0.25 10.92
C ASP A 51 -4.58 -0.81 9.98
N TRP A 52 -4.99 -1.27 8.78
CA TRP A 52 -4.05 -1.82 7.81
C TRP A 52 -3.06 -0.77 7.28
N MET A 53 -3.37 0.52 7.36
CA MET A 53 -2.46 1.60 7.00
C MET A 53 -1.45 1.94 8.10
N GLN A 54 -1.57 1.38 9.31
CA GLN A 54 -0.70 1.74 10.43
C GLN A 54 0.79 1.46 10.12
N GLU A 55 1.08 0.35 9.45
CA GLU A 55 2.44 -0.02 9.02
C GLU A 55 2.98 0.99 7.98
N ILE A 56 2.17 1.35 6.98
CA ILE A 56 2.51 2.36 5.96
C ILE A 56 2.72 3.73 6.62
N ARG A 57 1.83 4.13 7.52
CA ARG A 57 1.91 5.40 8.25
C ARG A 57 3.19 5.50 9.06
N THR A 58 3.52 4.46 9.81
CA THR A 58 4.75 4.42 10.62
C THR A 58 5.98 4.56 9.72
N TYR A 59 6.01 3.83 8.60
CA TYR A 59 7.09 3.88 7.63
C TYR A 59 7.27 5.27 7.00
N VAL A 60 6.18 5.84 6.47
CA VAL A 60 6.21 7.14 5.78
C VAL A 60 6.56 8.27 6.76
N CYS A 61 5.99 8.29 7.96
CA CYS A 61 6.33 9.28 8.99
C CYS A 61 7.81 9.21 9.38
N ALA A 62 8.37 8.01 9.55
CA ALA A 62 9.77 7.84 9.91
C ALA A 62 10.72 8.32 8.79
N LYS A 63 10.35 8.14 7.53
CA LYS A 63 11.20 8.44 6.38
C LYS A 63 11.09 9.90 5.90
N TYR A 64 9.89 10.46 5.90
CA TYR A 64 9.59 11.77 5.29
C TYR A 64 9.23 12.86 6.31
N GLY A 65 9.04 12.49 7.58
CA GLY A 65 8.57 13.39 8.63
C GLY A 65 7.05 13.58 8.63
N GLU A 66 6.48 13.94 9.78
CA GLU A 66 5.03 13.96 9.99
C GLU A 66 4.28 14.91 9.05
N LYS A 67 4.87 16.06 8.71
CA LYS A 67 4.23 17.09 7.89
C LYS A 67 4.02 16.61 6.45
N ASP A 68 5.03 16.03 5.85
CA ASP A 68 4.94 15.55 4.46
C ASP A 68 4.22 14.19 4.38
N ALA A 69 4.29 13.39 5.46
CA ALA A 69 3.61 12.11 5.54
C ALA A 69 2.09 12.23 5.41
N GLN A 70 1.45 13.30 5.91
CA GLN A 70 0.00 13.46 5.77
C GLN A 70 -0.44 13.52 4.31
N SER A 71 0.22 14.33 3.49
CA SER A 71 -0.09 14.43 2.06
C SER A 71 0.23 13.13 1.34
N LEU A 72 1.38 12.52 1.63
CA LEU A 72 1.77 11.24 1.06
C LEU A 72 0.79 10.12 1.38
N LEU A 73 0.25 10.05 2.61
CA LEU A 73 -0.69 9.01 3.00
C LEU A 73 -2.02 9.13 2.23
N LEU A 74 -2.47 10.34 1.93
CA LEU A 74 -3.65 10.56 1.09
C LEU A 74 -3.40 10.16 -0.36
N GLU A 75 -2.24 10.51 -0.91
CA GLU A 75 -1.83 10.09 -2.25
C GLU A 75 -1.75 8.56 -2.35
N ILE A 76 -1.10 7.92 -1.38
CA ILE A 76 -1.02 6.46 -1.27
C ILE A 76 -2.41 5.86 -1.20
N PHE A 77 -3.27 6.34 -0.30
CA PHE A 77 -4.62 5.81 -0.12
C PHE A 77 -5.43 5.89 -1.43
N THR A 78 -5.37 7.02 -2.13
CA THR A 78 -6.01 7.22 -3.43
C THR A 78 -5.46 6.25 -4.48
N ASP A 79 -4.15 6.04 -4.49
CA ASP A 79 -3.48 5.15 -5.44
C ASP A 79 -3.92 3.70 -5.26
N VAL A 80 -3.96 3.22 -4.02
CA VAL A 80 -4.25 1.83 -3.69
C VAL A 80 -5.75 1.51 -3.73
N MET A 81 -6.61 2.52 -3.60
CA MET A 81 -8.05 2.40 -3.84
C MET A 81 -8.38 2.13 -5.31
N SER A 82 -7.50 2.50 -6.25
CA SER A 82 -7.74 2.23 -7.67
C SER A 82 -7.70 0.73 -7.93
N LYS A 83 -8.87 0.16 -8.30
CA LYS A 83 -8.99 -1.25 -8.65
C LYS A 83 -8.06 -1.63 -9.81
N GLU A 84 -7.92 -0.76 -10.81
CA GLU A 84 -7.03 -0.98 -11.95
C GLU A 84 -5.57 -1.14 -11.50
N LYS A 85 -5.09 -0.25 -10.63
CA LYS A 85 -3.71 -0.30 -10.12
C LYS A 85 -3.50 -1.51 -9.22
N PHE A 86 -4.49 -1.84 -8.39
CA PHE A 86 -4.45 -3.03 -7.57
C PHE A 86 -4.36 -4.30 -8.41
N ASP A 87 -5.23 -4.46 -9.41
CA ASP A 87 -5.25 -5.64 -10.28
C ASP A 87 -3.92 -5.79 -11.05
N ALA A 88 -3.37 -4.68 -11.57
CA ALA A 88 -2.05 -4.67 -12.22
C ALA A 88 -0.92 -5.12 -11.28
N ARG A 89 -0.94 -4.62 -10.04
CA ARG A 89 0.08 -4.98 -9.04
C ARG A 89 -0.05 -6.43 -8.56
N HIS A 90 -1.27 -6.89 -8.34
CA HIS A 90 -1.57 -8.23 -7.89
C HIS A 90 -1.18 -9.27 -8.95
N SER A 91 -1.47 -9.00 -10.24
CA SER A 91 -1.00 -9.84 -11.35
C SER A 91 0.53 -9.96 -11.37
N TRP A 92 1.24 -8.83 -11.26
CA TRP A 92 2.70 -8.83 -11.21
C TRP A 92 3.26 -9.65 -10.04
N ALA A 93 2.62 -9.59 -8.87
CA ALA A 93 3.05 -10.35 -7.71
C ALA A 93 2.90 -11.87 -7.95
N ILE A 94 1.77 -12.30 -8.51
CA ILE A 94 1.51 -13.71 -8.87
C ILE A 94 2.50 -14.19 -9.94
N ASP A 95 2.77 -13.39 -10.97
CA ASP A 95 3.72 -13.74 -12.04
C ASP A 95 5.14 -13.91 -11.49
N LEU A 96 5.54 -13.06 -10.54
CA LEU A 96 6.84 -13.15 -9.86
C LEU A 96 6.94 -14.43 -9.03
N GLU A 97 5.94 -14.74 -8.21
CA GLU A 97 5.92 -15.97 -7.40
C GLU A 97 5.96 -17.23 -8.27
N THR A 98 5.16 -17.25 -9.34
CA THR A 98 5.13 -18.35 -10.31
C THR A 98 6.49 -18.53 -10.99
N SER A 99 7.14 -17.43 -11.39
CA SER A 99 8.46 -17.45 -12.01
C SER A 99 9.55 -17.96 -11.06
N VAL A 100 9.48 -17.62 -9.78
CA VAL A 100 10.44 -18.10 -8.76
C VAL A 100 10.27 -19.60 -8.53
N LEU A 101 9.03 -20.09 -8.39
CA LEU A 101 8.76 -21.51 -8.18
C LEU A 101 9.26 -22.38 -9.35
N GLN A 102 9.05 -21.94 -10.60
CA GLN A 102 9.55 -22.66 -11.77
C GLN A 102 11.08 -22.78 -11.82
N ARG A 103 11.81 -21.77 -11.32
CA ARG A 103 13.28 -21.80 -11.25
C ARG A 103 13.80 -22.74 -10.16
N VAL A 104 13.09 -22.83 -9.03
CA VAL A 104 13.49 -23.69 -7.91
C VAL A 104 13.14 -25.16 -8.15
N SER A 105 12.05 -25.44 -8.88
CA SER A 105 11.67 -26.81 -9.27
C SER A 105 12.42 -27.36 -10.50
N GLY A 106 13.19 -26.51 -11.21
CA GLY A 106 13.95 -26.88 -12.40
C GLY A 106 15.35 -27.47 -12.14
N THR A 107 15.84 -27.51 -10.90
CA THR A 107 17.12 -28.14 -10.55
C THR A 107 16.92 -29.61 -10.18
N SER A 108 16.64 -30.45 -11.17
CA SER A 108 16.95 -31.89 -11.07
C SER A 108 18.45 -32.06 -11.38
N PRO A 109 19.28 -32.53 -10.43
CA PRO A 109 20.64 -32.90 -10.74
C PRO A 109 20.61 -34.20 -11.54
N HIS A 110 21.21 -34.17 -12.72
CA HIS A 110 21.59 -35.37 -13.46
C HIS A 110 23.00 -35.80 -13.04
#